data_AF-A0A955YR21-F1
#
_entry.id   AF-A0A955YR21-F1
#
_cell.length_a   1.000
_cell.length_b   1.000
_cell.length_c   1.000
_cell.angle_alpha   90.00
_cell.angle_beta   90.00
_cell.angle_gamma   90.00
#
_symmetry.space_group_name_H-M   'P 1'
#
loop_
_entity.id
_entity.type
_entity.pdbx_description
1 polymer ?
#
loop_
_entity_poly.entity_id
_entity_poly.type
_entity_poly.pdbx_seq_one_letter_code
_entity_poly.pdbx_strand_id
1 'polypeptide(L)'
;MSAEDRMLVEEYADRERDARERLRAVEETIREQRRALAELVRRLDDAPLSERLRAELEFALVWASWRADHASAGELAEHFTAEHPSAGDLLALAWMVRGEVAGAERLPEESLSAFRFGMNRLGEPIYAYSLWRSASVQRDAGDEAAARESLIGVEREGCARRAPELVRQLAWDAASTLGHEVRMDADGVLRPEVCPPLGPREQSEGWRPEE
;
A
#
# COMPACT_ATOMS: atom_id res chain seq x y z
N MET A 1 43.83 10.58 1.60
CA MET A 1 42.88 10.39 2.70
C MET A 1 43.48 10.96 3.96
N SER A 2 42.84 11.98 4.50
CA SER A 2 43.16 12.59 5.79
C SER A 2 42.76 11.64 6.94
N ALA A 3 43.16 11.97 8.17
CA ALA A 3 42.70 11.25 9.36
C ALA A 3 41.19 11.45 9.59
N GLU A 4 40.64 12.62 9.25
CA GLU A 4 39.20 12.91 9.29
C GLU A 4 38.41 12.06 8.28
N ASP A 5 38.95 11.86 7.06
CA ASP A 5 38.31 11.01 6.05
C ASP A 5 38.22 9.54 6.52
N ARG A 6 39.24 9.06 7.25
CA ARG A 6 39.24 7.69 7.81
C ARG A 6 38.19 7.54 8.92
N MET A 7 38.11 8.53 9.81
CA MET A 7 37.15 8.55 10.91
C MET A 7 35.70 8.57 10.41
N LEU A 8 35.39 9.36 9.37
CA LEU A 8 34.05 9.39 8.77
C LEU A 8 33.66 8.07 8.09
N VAL A 9 34.62 7.40 7.44
CA VAL A 9 34.38 6.08 6.82
C VAL A 9 34.13 5.00 7.88
N GLU A 10 34.87 5.02 8.99
CA GLU A 10 34.66 4.09 10.11
C GLU A 10 33.30 4.32 10.79
N GLU A 11 32.93 5.58 11.06
CA GLU A 11 31.62 5.91 11.65
C GLU A 11 30.45 5.48 10.74
N TYR A 12 30.59 5.69 9.42
CA TYR A 12 29.57 5.25 8.46
C TYR A 12 29.45 3.73 8.44
N ALA A 13 30.58 3.01 8.42
CA ALA A 13 30.59 1.55 8.44
C ALA A 13 29.97 0.96 9.71
N ASP A 14 30.18 1.59 10.86
CA ASP A 14 29.57 1.17 12.13
C ASP A 14 28.06 1.43 12.16
N ARG A 15 27.60 2.58 11.65
CA ARG A 15 26.15 2.86 11.50
C ARG A 15 25.49 1.87 10.55
N GLU A 16 26.15 1.54 9.44
CA GLU A 16 25.65 0.54 8.48
C GLU A 16 25.56 -0.86 9.12
N ARG A 17 26.53 -1.21 9.96
CA ARG A 17 26.53 -2.48 10.70
C ARG A 17 25.39 -2.55 11.72
N ASP A 18 25.23 -1.52 12.56
CA ASP A 18 24.14 -1.42 13.54
C ASP A 18 22.77 -1.43 12.84
N ALA A 19 22.61 -0.71 11.73
CA ALA A 19 21.37 -0.75 10.95
C ALA A 19 21.06 -2.15 10.42
N ARG A 20 22.06 -2.89 9.92
CA ARG A 20 21.91 -4.28 9.47
C ARG A 20 21.58 -5.23 10.60
N GLU A 21 22.19 -5.06 11.78
CA GLU A 21 21.90 -5.88 12.96
C GLU A 21 20.46 -5.66 13.45
N ARG A 22 20.02 -4.40 13.52
CA ARG A 22 18.62 -4.06 13.84
C ARG A 22 17.65 -4.65 12.82
N LEU A 23 17.95 -4.55 11.53
CA LEU A 23 17.12 -5.11 10.48
C LEU A 23 16.98 -6.64 10.64
N ARG A 24 18.09 -7.35 10.90
CA ARG A 24 18.06 -8.80 11.15
C ARG A 24 17.20 -9.16 12.36
N ALA A 25 17.32 -8.42 13.46
CA ALA A 25 16.51 -8.65 14.66
C ALA A 25 15.00 -8.44 14.39
N VAL A 26 14.64 -7.44 13.59
CA VAL A 26 13.26 -7.20 13.16
C VAL A 26 12.76 -8.35 12.27
N GLU A 27 13.55 -8.80 11.30
CA GLU A 27 13.18 -9.93 10.45
C GLU A 27 12.98 -11.23 11.26
N GLU A 28 13.84 -11.49 12.24
CA GLU A 28 13.70 -12.64 13.14
C GLU A 28 12.40 -12.57 13.94
N THR A 29 12.08 -11.39 14.51
CA THR A 29 10.82 -11.15 15.21
C THR A 29 9.61 -11.43 14.31
N ILE A 30 9.64 -10.96 13.06
CA ILE A 30 8.55 -11.20 12.10
C ILE A 30 8.39 -12.70 11.80
N ARG A 31 9.51 -13.44 11.63
CA ARG A 31 9.48 -14.90 11.41
C ARG A 31 8.92 -15.64 12.62
N GLU A 32 9.26 -15.23 13.84
CA GLU A 32 8.71 -15.81 15.07
C GLU A 32 7.20 -15.57 15.20
N GLN A 33 6.76 -14.33 14.96
CA GLN A 33 5.33 -13.98 14.96
C GLN A 33 4.55 -14.81 13.95
N ARG A 34 5.08 -14.98 12.72
CA ARG A 34 4.47 -15.86 11.71
C ARG A 34 4.32 -17.30 12.20
N ARG A 35 5.38 -17.87 12.80
CA ARG A 35 5.34 -19.25 13.32
C ARG A 35 4.32 -19.41 14.44
N ALA A 36 4.29 -18.48 15.39
CA ALA A 36 3.34 -18.50 16.50
C ALA A 36 1.89 -18.40 15.99
N LEU A 37 1.64 -17.55 15.00
CA LEU A 37 0.32 -17.39 14.41
C LEU A 37 -0.12 -18.62 13.59
N ALA A 38 0.78 -19.20 12.80
CA ALA A 38 0.50 -20.44 12.06
C ALA A 38 0.11 -21.58 13.02
N GLU A 39 0.82 -21.71 14.13
CA GLU A 39 0.50 -22.69 15.17
C GLU A 39 -0.85 -22.39 15.85
N LEU A 40 -1.16 -21.11 16.10
CA LEU A 40 -2.44 -20.71 16.66
C LEU A 40 -3.60 -21.07 15.73
N VAL A 41 -3.51 -20.70 14.44
CA VAL A 41 -4.52 -21.04 13.41
C VAL A 41 -4.73 -22.55 13.36
N ARG A 42 -3.65 -23.32 13.27
CA ARG A 42 -3.70 -24.80 13.25
C ARG A 42 -4.37 -25.39 14.49
N ARG A 43 -4.10 -24.85 15.68
CA ARG A 43 -4.70 -25.33 16.93
C ARG A 43 -6.18 -24.99 17.06
N LEU A 44 -6.63 -23.95 16.36
CA LEU A 44 -7.99 -23.46 16.42
C LEU A 44 -8.85 -23.95 15.25
N ASP A 45 -8.33 -24.82 14.40
CA ASP A 45 -9.03 -25.22 13.19
C ASP A 45 -10.36 -25.93 13.48
N ASP A 46 -10.40 -26.76 14.52
CA ASP A 46 -11.62 -27.42 15.01
C ASP A 46 -12.37 -26.62 16.10
N ALA A 47 -11.87 -25.45 16.48
CA ALA A 47 -12.52 -24.64 17.50
C ALA A 47 -13.80 -24.00 16.94
N PRO A 48 -14.89 -23.88 17.73
CA PRO A 48 -16.13 -23.25 17.32
C PRO A 48 -15.99 -21.72 17.32
N LEU A 49 -15.15 -21.19 16.43
CA LEU A 49 -14.97 -19.76 16.20
C LEU A 49 -16.08 -19.21 15.31
N SER A 50 -16.37 -17.93 15.45
CA SER A 50 -17.18 -17.23 14.45
C SER A 50 -16.42 -17.15 13.12
N GLU A 51 -17.16 -17.17 12.00
CA GLU A 51 -16.60 -16.99 10.64
C GLU A 51 -15.71 -15.75 10.55
N ARG A 52 -16.17 -14.64 11.15
CA ARG A 52 -15.42 -13.39 11.22
C ARG A 52 -14.06 -13.55 11.91
N LEU A 53 -14.02 -14.17 13.09
CA LEU A 53 -12.77 -14.33 13.83
C LEU A 53 -11.81 -15.27 13.10
N ARG A 54 -12.35 -16.31 12.44
CA ARG A 54 -11.55 -17.20 11.59
C ARG A 54 -10.91 -16.43 10.43
N ALA A 55 -11.69 -15.62 9.70
CA ALA A 55 -11.16 -14.77 8.63
C ALA A 55 -10.11 -13.76 9.14
N GLU A 56 -10.31 -13.16 10.31
CA GLU A 56 -9.33 -12.25 10.92
C GLU A 56 -7.99 -12.96 11.23
N LEU A 57 -8.03 -14.17 11.77
CA LEU A 57 -6.84 -14.97 12.08
C LEU A 57 -6.12 -15.47 10.82
N GLU A 58 -6.86 -15.96 9.84
CA GLU A 58 -6.28 -16.44 8.58
C GLU A 58 -5.69 -15.29 7.76
N PHE A 59 -6.37 -14.13 7.70
CA PHE A 59 -5.79 -12.94 7.07
C PHE A 59 -4.53 -12.47 7.79
N ALA A 60 -4.51 -12.50 9.13
CA ALA A 60 -3.31 -12.15 9.88
C ALA A 60 -2.13 -13.07 9.50
N LEU A 61 -2.39 -14.35 9.19
CA LEU A 61 -1.37 -15.28 8.71
C LEU A 61 -0.91 -14.95 7.29
N VAL A 62 -1.82 -14.56 6.38
CA VAL A 62 -1.48 -14.03 5.06
C VAL A 62 -0.54 -12.83 5.20
N TRP A 63 -0.93 -11.85 6.02
CA TRP A 63 -0.16 -10.63 6.24
C TRP A 63 1.22 -10.90 6.84
N ALA A 64 1.29 -11.71 7.90
CA ALA A 64 2.55 -12.09 8.53
C ALA A 64 3.47 -12.85 7.56
N SER A 65 2.89 -13.70 6.71
CA SER A 65 3.65 -14.43 5.70
C SER A 65 4.19 -13.48 4.64
N TRP A 66 3.37 -12.58 4.08
CA TRP A 66 3.84 -11.58 3.12
C TRP A 66 4.99 -10.71 3.65
N ARG A 67 4.91 -10.31 4.92
CA ARG A 67 5.96 -9.53 5.60
C ARG A 67 7.24 -10.31 5.89
N ALA A 68 7.15 -11.63 6.05
CA ALA A 68 8.28 -12.49 6.38
C ALA A 68 8.98 -13.05 5.13
N ASP A 69 8.19 -13.56 4.18
CA ASP A 69 8.63 -14.30 2.99
C ASP A 69 7.48 -14.41 1.97
N HIS A 70 7.71 -13.93 0.75
CA HIS A 70 6.69 -13.82 -0.29
C HIS A 70 6.22 -15.20 -0.79
N ALA A 71 7.07 -16.23 -0.73
CA ALA A 71 6.80 -17.54 -1.35
C ALA A 71 5.51 -18.19 -0.83
N SER A 72 5.30 -18.21 0.50
CA SER A 72 4.08 -18.79 1.09
C SER A 72 2.88 -17.84 1.09
N ALA A 73 3.10 -16.54 0.86
CA ALA A 73 2.04 -15.54 0.96
C ALA A 73 1.04 -15.63 -0.19
N GLY A 74 1.49 -16.01 -1.38
CA GLY A 74 0.63 -16.19 -2.55
C GLY A 74 -0.42 -17.27 -2.33
N GLU A 75 0.01 -18.48 -1.96
CA GLU A 75 -0.88 -19.62 -1.69
C GLU A 75 -1.89 -19.32 -0.57
N LEU A 76 -1.42 -18.70 0.53
CA LEU A 76 -2.29 -18.32 1.64
C LEU A 76 -3.31 -17.26 1.23
N ALA A 77 -2.90 -16.27 0.43
CA ALA A 77 -3.79 -15.22 -0.04
C ALA A 77 -4.80 -15.78 -1.06
N GLU A 78 -4.39 -16.69 -1.93
CA GLU A 78 -5.29 -17.39 -2.84
C GLU A 78 -6.36 -18.19 -2.08
N HIS A 79 -5.92 -19.02 -1.12
CA HIS A 79 -6.81 -19.78 -0.26
C HIS A 79 -7.79 -18.85 0.48
N PHE A 80 -7.29 -17.77 1.08
CA PHE A 80 -8.11 -16.79 1.76
C PHE A 80 -9.19 -16.19 0.85
N THR A 81 -8.82 -15.80 -0.38
CA THR A 81 -9.77 -15.20 -1.34
C THR A 81 -10.85 -16.19 -1.81
N ALA A 82 -10.59 -17.50 -1.73
CA ALA A 82 -11.55 -18.54 -2.06
C ALA A 82 -12.49 -18.86 -0.91
N GLU A 83 -11.96 -19.00 0.31
CA GLU A 83 -12.73 -19.43 1.48
C GLU A 83 -13.52 -18.29 2.15
N HIS A 84 -13.06 -17.04 2.01
CA HIS A 84 -13.66 -15.88 2.71
C HIS A 84 -14.20 -14.80 1.75
N PRO A 85 -15.09 -15.12 0.79
CA PRO A 85 -15.59 -14.15 -0.19
C PRO A 85 -16.47 -13.04 0.43
N SER A 86 -16.88 -13.20 1.68
CA SER A 86 -17.71 -12.27 2.45
C SER A 86 -16.89 -11.38 3.40
N ALA A 87 -15.56 -11.53 3.49
CA ALA A 87 -14.73 -10.88 4.53
C ALA A 87 -14.44 -9.38 4.32
N GLY A 88 -15.22 -8.70 3.46
CA GLY A 88 -15.21 -7.24 3.33
C GLY A 88 -13.83 -6.68 2.96
N ASP A 89 -13.24 -5.90 3.87
CA ASP A 89 -11.95 -5.24 3.64
C ASP A 89 -10.76 -6.20 3.70
N LEU A 90 -10.85 -7.27 4.49
CA LEU A 90 -9.80 -8.29 4.54
C LEU A 90 -9.66 -9.00 3.19
N LEU A 91 -10.78 -9.24 2.51
CA LEU A 91 -10.77 -9.80 1.16
C LEU A 91 -10.05 -8.86 0.19
N ALA A 92 -10.32 -7.55 0.28
CA ALA A 92 -9.66 -6.56 -0.57
C ALA A 92 -8.14 -6.53 -0.34
N LEU A 93 -7.71 -6.57 0.92
CA LEU A 93 -6.29 -6.61 1.28
C LEU A 93 -5.62 -7.94 0.85
N ALA A 94 -6.31 -9.07 0.93
CA ALA A 94 -5.78 -10.35 0.46
C ALA A 94 -5.55 -10.33 -1.05
N TRP A 95 -6.47 -9.73 -1.83
CA TRP A 95 -6.25 -9.48 -3.25
C TRP A 95 -5.04 -8.57 -3.51
N MET A 96 -4.79 -7.55 -2.68
CA MET A 96 -3.56 -6.75 -2.82
C MET A 96 -2.30 -7.59 -2.60
N VAL A 97 -2.29 -8.45 -1.59
CA VAL A 97 -1.17 -9.37 -1.35
C VAL A 97 -0.95 -10.29 -2.55
N ARG A 98 -2.01 -10.85 -3.15
CA ARG A 98 -1.90 -11.62 -4.40
C ARG A 98 -1.25 -10.82 -5.51
N GLY A 99 -1.66 -9.57 -5.71
CA GLY A 99 -1.10 -8.67 -6.72
C GLY A 99 0.39 -8.41 -6.50
N GLU A 100 0.80 -8.16 -5.25
CA GLU A 100 2.20 -7.97 -4.88
C GLU A 100 3.06 -9.21 -5.11
N VAL A 101 2.57 -10.39 -4.72
CA VAL A 101 3.28 -11.67 -4.93
C VAL A 101 3.44 -11.97 -6.41
N ALA A 102 2.36 -11.91 -7.19
CA ALA A 102 2.42 -12.11 -8.64
C ALA A 102 3.35 -11.08 -9.33
N GLY A 103 3.36 -9.84 -8.85
CA GLY A 103 4.28 -8.81 -9.33
C GLY A 103 5.76 -9.18 -9.06
N ALA A 104 6.07 -9.63 -7.85
CA ALA A 104 7.41 -10.09 -7.49
C ALA A 104 7.86 -11.31 -8.32
N GLU A 105 6.91 -12.18 -8.70
CA GLU A 105 7.12 -13.35 -9.55
C GLU A 105 7.14 -13.03 -11.05
N ARG A 106 6.96 -11.76 -11.43
CA ARG A 106 6.89 -11.28 -12.82
C ARG A 106 5.76 -11.93 -13.63
N LEU A 107 4.59 -12.06 -13.01
CA LEU A 107 3.34 -12.53 -13.62
C LEU A 107 2.39 -11.32 -13.81
N PRO A 108 2.59 -10.51 -14.87
CA PRO A 108 1.90 -9.21 -15.01
C PRO A 108 0.38 -9.35 -15.13
N GLU A 109 -0.11 -10.36 -15.84
CA GLU A 109 -1.55 -10.57 -16.03
C GLU A 109 -2.26 -10.89 -14.71
N GLU A 110 -1.66 -11.75 -13.89
CA GLU A 110 -2.19 -12.13 -12.57
C GLU A 110 -2.12 -10.96 -11.59
N SER A 111 -1.01 -10.21 -11.60
CA SER A 111 -0.83 -9.04 -10.76
C SER A 111 -1.86 -7.95 -11.07
N LEU A 112 -2.07 -7.63 -12.35
CA LEU A 112 -3.10 -6.68 -12.79
C LEU A 112 -4.51 -7.17 -12.48
N SER A 113 -4.79 -8.46 -12.68
CA SER A 113 -6.08 -9.06 -12.34
C SER A 113 -6.40 -8.89 -10.85
N ALA A 114 -5.41 -9.09 -9.98
CA ALA A 114 -5.58 -8.92 -8.55
C ALA A 114 -5.80 -7.44 -8.16
N PHE A 115 -5.03 -6.50 -8.71
CA PHE A 115 -5.20 -5.07 -8.42
C PHE A 115 -6.54 -4.50 -8.93
N ARG A 116 -7.16 -5.09 -9.96
CA ARG A 116 -8.52 -4.72 -10.38
C ARG A 116 -9.56 -4.90 -9.28
N PHE A 117 -9.34 -5.78 -8.31
CA PHE A 117 -10.27 -5.91 -7.18
C PHE A 117 -10.35 -4.62 -6.37
N GLY A 118 -9.21 -3.97 -6.10
CA GLY A 118 -9.15 -2.69 -5.40
C GLY A 118 -9.69 -1.52 -6.24
N MET A 119 -9.77 -1.66 -7.56
CA MET A 119 -10.36 -0.65 -8.45
C MET A 119 -11.87 -0.43 -8.22
N ASN A 120 -12.55 -1.36 -7.55
CA ASN A 120 -13.98 -1.23 -7.22
C ASN A 120 -14.24 -0.44 -5.92
N ARG A 121 -13.19 0.10 -5.27
CA ARG A 121 -13.25 0.78 -3.96
C ARG A 121 -12.98 2.28 -4.08
N LEU A 122 -13.68 2.95 -5.01
CA LEU A 122 -13.51 4.37 -5.32
C LEU A 122 -13.51 5.27 -4.07
N GLY A 123 -12.56 6.21 -3.99
CA GLY A 123 -12.42 7.13 -2.86
C GLY A 123 -11.74 6.53 -1.62
N GLU A 124 -11.44 5.22 -1.62
CA GLU A 124 -10.62 4.58 -0.59
C GLU A 124 -9.14 4.58 -0.98
N PRO A 125 -8.19 4.63 -0.02
CA PRO A 125 -6.76 4.56 -0.32
C PRO A 125 -6.34 3.36 -1.16
N ILE A 126 -7.05 2.23 -1.02
CA ILE A 126 -6.76 1.00 -1.75
C ILE A 126 -6.98 1.17 -3.27
N TYR A 127 -7.89 2.06 -3.68
CA TYR A 127 -8.11 2.36 -5.09
C TYR A 127 -6.89 3.05 -5.70
N ALA A 128 -6.42 4.14 -5.08
CA ALA A 128 -5.23 4.86 -5.52
C ALA A 128 -3.98 3.95 -5.49
N TYR A 129 -3.85 3.12 -4.45
CA TYR A 129 -2.79 2.10 -4.37
C TYR A 129 -2.86 1.11 -5.53
N SER A 130 -4.04 0.60 -5.85
CA SER A 130 -4.24 -0.37 -6.94
C SER A 130 -3.88 0.22 -8.30
N LEU A 131 -4.25 1.48 -8.55
CA LEU A 131 -3.84 2.21 -9.76
C LEU A 131 -2.32 2.39 -9.82
N TRP A 132 -1.71 2.84 -8.72
CA TRP A 132 -0.27 3.05 -8.64
C TRP A 132 0.53 1.76 -8.92
N ARG A 133 0.13 0.65 -8.27
CA ARG A 133 0.76 -0.65 -8.50
C ARG A 133 0.50 -1.18 -9.91
N SER A 134 -0.71 -0.99 -10.44
CA SER A 134 -1.02 -1.36 -11.84
C SER A 134 -0.12 -0.61 -12.82
N ALA A 135 0.14 0.69 -12.58
CA ALA A 135 1.06 1.47 -13.40
C ALA A 135 2.47 0.88 -13.39
N SER A 136 2.99 0.48 -12.22
CA SER A 136 4.32 -0.17 -12.13
C SER A 136 4.37 -1.45 -12.97
N VAL A 137 3.37 -2.32 -12.82
CA VAL A 137 3.30 -3.59 -13.56
C VAL A 137 3.17 -3.36 -15.07
N GLN A 138 2.39 -2.38 -15.49
CA GLN A 138 2.22 -2.00 -16.90
C GLN A 138 3.53 -1.52 -17.51
N ARG A 139 4.30 -0.67 -16.80
CA ARG A 139 5.63 -0.22 -17.27
C ARG A 139 6.61 -1.37 -17.38
N ASP A 140 6.66 -2.24 -16.38
CA ASP A 140 7.54 -3.42 -16.40
C ASP A 140 7.19 -4.38 -17.56
N ALA A 141 5.91 -4.41 -17.97
CA ALA A 141 5.44 -5.14 -19.14
C ALA A 141 5.60 -4.38 -20.48
N GLY A 142 6.08 -3.12 -20.46
CA GLY A 142 6.28 -2.29 -21.65
C GLY A 142 5.04 -1.55 -22.16
N ASP A 143 3.93 -1.56 -21.43
CA ASP A 143 2.71 -0.82 -21.75
C ASP A 143 2.71 0.58 -21.11
N GLU A 144 3.54 1.46 -21.67
CA GLU A 144 3.70 2.83 -21.18
C GLU A 144 2.40 3.66 -21.30
N ALA A 145 1.53 3.36 -22.27
CA ALA A 145 0.27 4.08 -22.44
C ALA A 145 -0.71 3.75 -21.30
N ALA A 146 -0.91 2.46 -21.00
CA ALA A 146 -1.75 2.05 -19.89
C ALA A 146 -1.18 2.51 -18.55
N ALA A 147 0.14 2.45 -18.38
CA ALA A 147 0.80 2.96 -17.18
C ALA A 147 0.53 4.44 -16.96
N ARG A 148 0.66 5.25 -18.02
CA ARG A 148 0.36 6.68 -17.97
C ARG A 148 -1.09 6.94 -17.57
N GLU A 149 -2.06 6.19 -18.11
CA GLU A 149 -3.47 6.31 -17.73
C GLU A 149 -3.71 5.98 -16.26
N SER A 150 -3.10 4.90 -15.76
CA SER A 150 -3.16 4.53 -14.34
C SER A 150 -2.60 5.64 -13.43
N LEU A 151 -1.45 6.22 -13.78
CA LEU A 151 -0.83 7.32 -13.03
C LEU A 151 -1.70 8.58 -13.01
N ILE A 152 -2.33 8.94 -14.14
CA ILE A 152 -3.28 10.05 -14.20
C ILE A 152 -4.48 9.78 -13.27
N GLY A 153 -4.92 8.53 -13.16
CA GLY A 153 -5.92 8.11 -12.18
C GLY A 153 -5.47 8.39 -10.74
N VAL A 154 -4.23 8.02 -10.38
CA VAL A 154 -3.67 8.28 -9.04
C VAL A 154 -3.63 9.79 -8.73
N GLU A 155 -3.18 10.63 -9.67
CA GLU A 155 -3.17 12.09 -9.50
C GLU A 155 -4.56 12.64 -9.17
N ARG A 156 -5.59 12.17 -9.91
CA ARG A 156 -6.98 12.62 -9.72
C ARG A 156 -7.51 12.30 -8.33
N GLU A 157 -7.21 11.12 -7.80
CA GLU A 157 -7.59 10.75 -6.43
C GLU A 157 -6.94 11.66 -5.38
N GLY A 158 -5.68 12.08 -5.61
CA GLY A 158 -4.97 13.03 -4.75
C GLY A 158 -5.53 14.44 -4.77
N CYS A 159 -6.31 14.82 -5.79
CA CYS A 159 -6.89 16.16 -5.89
C CYS A 159 -8.03 16.41 -4.89
N ALA A 160 -8.62 15.37 -4.30
CA ALA A 160 -9.70 15.56 -3.34
C ALA A 160 -9.22 16.35 -2.11
N ARG A 161 -10.02 17.35 -1.68
CA ARG A 161 -9.67 18.21 -0.53
C ARG A 161 -9.35 17.42 0.74
N ARG A 162 -10.06 16.30 0.94
CA ARG A 162 -9.91 15.38 2.08
C ARG A 162 -9.21 14.07 1.71
N ALA A 163 -8.46 14.03 0.60
CA ALA A 163 -7.67 12.85 0.23
C ALA A 163 -6.78 12.43 1.41
N PRO A 164 -6.74 11.15 1.81
CA PRO A 164 -5.85 10.68 2.87
C PRO A 164 -4.36 10.97 2.58
N GLU A 165 -3.53 11.09 3.62
CA GLU A 165 -2.08 11.37 3.50
C GLU A 165 -1.39 10.45 2.49
N LEU A 166 -1.64 9.14 2.60
CA LEU A 166 -1.07 8.14 1.68
C LEU A 166 -1.47 8.40 0.22
N VAL A 167 -2.75 8.73 -0.03
CA VAL A 167 -3.23 9.02 -1.39
C VAL A 167 -2.56 10.27 -1.95
N ARG A 168 -2.33 11.29 -1.12
CA ARG A 168 -1.60 12.50 -1.53
C ARG A 168 -0.15 12.19 -1.88
N GLN A 169 0.51 11.35 -1.09
CA GLN A 169 1.89 10.94 -1.38
C GLN A 169 1.96 10.19 -2.72
N LEU A 170 1.08 9.21 -2.93
CA LEU A 170 1.00 8.48 -4.21
C LEU A 170 0.72 9.41 -5.39
N ALA A 171 -0.16 10.40 -5.22
CA ALA A 171 -0.45 11.39 -6.25
C ALA A 171 0.75 12.30 -6.57
N TRP A 172 1.56 12.66 -5.58
CA TRP A 172 2.81 13.38 -5.81
C TRP A 172 3.83 12.52 -6.56
N ASP A 173 3.99 11.26 -6.17
CA ASP A 173 4.90 10.33 -6.86
C ASP A 173 4.46 10.12 -8.32
N ALA A 174 3.13 10.05 -8.57
CA ALA A 174 2.54 10.00 -9.90
C ALA A 174 2.79 11.26 -10.72
N ALA A 175 2.55 12.44 -10.14
CA ALA A 175 2.82 13.72 -10.79
C ALA A 175 4.29 13.84 -11.21
N SER A 176 5.20 13.50 -10.29
CA SER A 176 6.64 13.52 -10.55
C SER A 176 7.01 12.56 -11.69
N THR A 177 6.40 11.37 -11.72
CA THR A 177 6.61 10.38 -12.79
C THR A 177 6.07 10.85 -14.14
N LEU A 178 4.97 11.61 -14.14
CA LEU A 178 4.34 12.18 -15.34
C LEU A 178 5.01 13.48 -15.81
N GLY A 179 5.91 14.06 -15.01
CA GLY A 179 6.56 15.34 -15.27
C GLY A 179 5.68 16.55 -14.94
N HIS A 180 4.65 16.38 -14.10
CA HIS A 180 3.83 17.47 -13.60
C HIS A 180 4.43 18.02 -12.30
N GLU A 181 4.35 19.34 -12.13
CA GLU A 181 4.78 19.99 -10.89
C GLU A 181 3.73 19.83 -9.77
N VAL A 182 4.15 20.07 -8.53
CA VAL A 182 3.26 20.13 -7.36
C VAL A 182 3.24 21.54 -6.78
N ARG A 183 2.06 21.99 -6.39
CA ARG A 183 1.81 23.32 -5.85
C ARG A 183 1.22 23.23 -4.44
N MET A 184 1.63 24.16 -3.58
CA MET A 184 0.99 24.37 -2.28
C MET A 184 -0.36 25.08 -2.49
N ASP A 185 -1.45 24.47 -2.04
CA ASP A 185 -2.79 25.07 -2.09
C ASP A 185 -3.07 26.00 -0.89
N ALA A 186 -4.20 26.71 -0.96
CA ALA A 186 -4.64 27.66 0.07
C ALA A 186 -4.88 27.03 1.46
N ASP A 187 -5.01 25.70 1.54
CA ASP A 187 -5.12 24.96 2.79
C ASP A 187 -3.77 24.44 3.32
N GLY A 188 -2.66 24.81 2.69
CA GLY A 188 -1.30 24.40 3.10
C GLY A 188 -0.95 22.97 2.73
N VAL A 189 -1.69 22.35 1.81
CA VAL A 189 -1.46 20.98 1.33
C VAL A 189 -0.84 21.03 -0.06
N LEU A 190 0.19 20.21 -0.29
CA LEU A 190 0.77 20.01 -1.62
C LEU A 190 -0.15 19.14 -2.48
N ARG A 191 -0.43 19.60 -3.70
CA ARG A 191 -1.21 18.86 -4.71
C ARG A 191 -0.59 19.00 -6.09
N PRO A 192 -0.76 18.00 -6.98
CA PRO A 192 -0.40 18.16 -8.40
C PRO A 192 -1.01 19.43 -9.01
N GLU A 193 -0.26 20.13 -9.86
CA GLU A 193 -0.75 21.37 -10.50
C GLU A 193 -1.98 21.15 -11.39
N VAL A 194 -2.18 19.92 -11.86
CA VAL A 194 -3.37 19.50 -12.60
C VAL A 194 -4.65 19.51 -11.75
N CYS A 195 -4.52 19.56 -10.41
CA CYS A 195 -5.66 19.65 -9.53
C CYS A 195 -6.30 21.04 -9.59
N PRO A 196 -7.64 21.13 -9.61
CA PRO A 196 -8.32 22.42 -9.60
C PRO A 196 -7.93 23.20 -8.34
N PRO A 197 -7.60 24.51 -8.45
CA PRO A 197 -7.24 25.30 -7.30
C PRO A 197 -8.41 25.35 -6.32
N LEU A 198 -8.12 25.15 -5.04
CA LEU A 198 -9.15 25.29 -4.01
C LEU A 198 -9.60 26.74 -3.94
N GLY A 199 -10.89 26.98 -4.18
CA GLY A 199 -11.52 28.27 -3.94
C GLY A 199 -11.43 28.68 -2.46
N PRO A 200 -11.66 29.97 -2.15
CA PRO A 200 -11.72 30.43 -0.77
C PRO A 200 -12.69 29.57 0.04
N ARG A 201 -12.34 29.26 1.30
CA ARG A 201 -13.28 28.60 2.23
C ARG A 201 -14.55 29.44 2.26
N GLU A 202 -15.67 28.93 1.75
CA GLU A 202 -16.98 29.42 2.16
C GLU A 202 -17.03 29.30 3.68
N GLN A 203 -16.91 30.44 4.35
CA GLN A 203 -17.34 30.55 5.72
C GLN A 203 -18.83 30.26 5.66
N SER A 204 -19.26 29.14 6.24
CA SER A 204 -20.67 28.90 6.48
C SER A 204 -21.16 30.06 7.35
N GLU A 205 -21.71 31.11 6.72
CA GLU A 205 -22.48 32.11 7.42
C GLU A 205 -23.61 31.35 8.10
N GLY A 206 -23.51 31.24 9.42
CA GLY A 206 -24.55 30.65 10.23
C GLY A 206 -25.85 31.37 9.92
N TRP A 207 -26.81 30.62 9.42
CA TRP A 207 -28.18 31.08 9.22
C TRP A 207 -28.64 31.81 10.49
N ARG A 208 -28.97 33.10 10.36
CA ARG A 208 -29.64 33.88 11.41
C ARG A 208 -31.11 34.01 11.03
N PRO A 209 -32.06 33.58 11.87
CA PRO A 209 -33.46 33.91 11.66
C PRO A 209 -33.66 35.42 11.80
N GLU A 210 -34.47 36.00 10.91
CA GLU A 210 -34.93 37.39 11.01
C GLU A 210 -35.85 37.55 12.23
N GLU A 211 -35.65 38.64 12.99
CA GLU A 211 -36.50 39.05 14.12
C GLU A 211 -37.78 39.76 13.65
#